data_AF-A0A2A8H6S0-F1
#
_entry.id   AF-A0A2A8H6S0-F1
#
_cell.length_a   1.000
_cell.length_b   1.000
_cell.length_c   1.000
_cell.angle_alpha   90.00
_cell.angle_beta   90.00
_cell.angle_gamma   90.00
#
_symmetry.space_group_name_H-M   'P 1'
#
loop_
_entity.id
_entity.type
_entity.pdbx_description
1 polymer ?
#
loop_
_entity_poly.entity_id
_entity_poly.type
_entity_poly.pdbx_seq_one_letter_code
_entity_poly.pdbx_strand_id
1 'polypeptide(L)' 'MVQSMSQVSRCIDNGPMEGFWGILKCEKYYLNKYNTFEELKKDIEEYIHFYNHERLQKRLNSLSSFEYRTKAA' A
#
# COMPACT_ATOMS: atom_id res chain seq x y z
N MET A 1 -17.20 -10.50 12.20
CA MET A 1 -16.15 -9.70 11.55
C MET A 1 -16.30 -8.28 12.06
N VAL A 2 -15.41 -7.80 12.92
CA VAL A 2 -15.46 -6.42 13.44
C VAL A 2 -15.01 -5.52 12.30
N GLN A 3 -15.93 -4.74 11.74
CA GLN A 3 -15.56 -3.72 10.77
C GLN A 3 -14.88 -2.57 11.52
N SER A 4 -13.62 -2.30 11.19
CA SER A 4 -12.90 -1.08 11.57
C SER A 4 -13.31 0.07 10.64
N MET A 5 -14.61 0.36 10.61
CA MET A 5 -15.12 1.55 9.96
C MET A 5 -15.62 2.44 11.09
N SER A 6 -15.09 3.66 11.21
CA SER A 6 -15.76 4.66 12.03
C SER A 6 -17.18 4.96 11.49
N GLN A 7 -17.99 5.74 12.22
CA GLN A 7 -19.41 5.96 11.90
C GLN A 7 -19.66 6.24 10.41
N VAL A 8 -20.85 5.87 9.91
CA VAL A 8 -21.30 6.18 8.54
C VAL A 8 -20.92 7.64 8.18
N SER A 9 -20.25 7.81 7.04
CA SER A 9 -19.67 9.09 6.56
C SER A 9 -18.35 9.54 7.20
N ARG A 10 -17.65 8.67 7.95
CA ARG A 10 -16.26 8.88 8.38
C ARG A 10 -15.37 7.76 7.86
N CYS A 11 -14.69 8.01 6.74
CA CYS A 11 -13.77 7.07 6.11
C CYS A 11 -12.29 7.41 6.37
N ILE A 12 -12.00 8.17 7.42
CA ILE A 12 -10.65 8.73 7.69
C ILE A 12 -9.62 7.61 7.89
N ASP A 13 -10.06 6.52 8.51
CA ASP A 13 -9.35 5.27 8.72
C ASP A 13 -9.19 4.44 7.43
N ASN A 14 -10.20 4.42 6.57
CA ASN A 14 -10.17 3.59 5.36
C ASN A 14 -9.51 4.27 4.14
N GLY A 15 -9.58 5.59 4.05
CA GLY A 15 -9.09 6.37 2.89
C GLY A 15 -7.63 6.10 2.53
N PRO A 16 -6.68 6.04 3.49
CA PRO A 16 -5.30 5.68 3.19
C PRO A 16 -5.15 4.28 2.59
N MET A 17 -5.92 3.31 3.07
CA MET A 17 -5.89 1.94 2.56
C MET A 17 -6.53 1.84 1.17
N GLU A 18 -7.65 2.53 0.93
CA GLU A 18 -8.25 2.64 -0.41
C GLU A 18 -7.26 3.24 -1.42
N GLY A 19 -6.56 4.31 -1.01
CA GLY A 19 -5.52 4.93 -1.83
C GLY A 19 -4.37 3.97 -2.15
N PHE A 20 -3.86 3.24 -1.15
CA PHE A 20 -2.84 2.21 -1.35
C PHE A 20 -3.28 1.17 -2.37
N TRP A 21 -4.49 0.62 -2.24
CA TRP A 21 -5.01 -0.39 -3.15
C TRP A 21 -5.23 0.14 -4.57
N GLY A 22 -5.66 1.39 -4.72
CA GLY A 22 -5.76 2.04 -6.03
C GLY A 22 -4.40 2.12 -6.72
N ILE A 23 -3.37 2.54 -5.99
CA ILE A 23 -2.00 2.66 -6.49
C ILE A 23 -1.43 1.29 -6.87
N LEU A 24 -1.53 0.28 -5.99
CA LEU A 24 -1.06 -1.08 -6.27
C LEU A 24 -1.70 -1.65 -7.54
N LYS A 25 -3.01 -1.42 -7.71
CA LYS A 25 -3.71 -1.92 -8.90
C LYS A 25 -3.21 -1.26 -10.18
N CYS A 26 -3.04 0.06 -10.17
CA CYS A 26 -2.58 0.82 -11.33
C CYS A 26 -1.11 0.56 -11.68
N GLU A 27 -0.22 0.51 -10.68
CA GLU A 27 1.22 0.39 -10.91
C GLU A 27 1.67 -1.07 -11.09
N LYS A 28 0.86 -2.05 -10.68
CA LYS A 28 1.27 -3.46 -10.69
C LYS A 28 0.20 -4.37 -11.29
N TYR A 29 -0.97 -4.48 -10.68
CA TYR A 29 -1.95 -5.50 -11.07
C TYR A 29 -2.43 -5.36 -12.53
N TYR A 30 -2.84 -4.16 -12.95
CA TYR A 30 -3.40 -3.94 -14.30
C TYR A 30 -2.35 -4.00 -15.42
N LEU A 31 -1.06 -3.90 -15.08
CA LEU A 31 0.03 -3.95 -16.05
C LEU A 31 0.51 -5.38 -16.33
N ASN A 32 0.07 -6.36 -15.53
CA ASN A 32 0.54 -7.73 -15.58
C ASN A 32 -0.58 -8.71 -15.89
N LYS A 33 -0.22 -9.86 -16.44
CA LYS A 33 -1.10 -11.03 -16.56
C LYS A 33 -0.55 -12.12 -15.66
N TYR A 34 -1.40 -12.70 -14.83
CA TYR A 34 -1.05 -13.77 -13.91
C TYR A 34 -1.72 -15.06 -14.37
N ASN A 35 -0.97 -16.16 -14.42
CA ASN A 35 -1.51 -17.46 -14.79
C ASN A 35 -1.94 -18.26 -13.56
N THR A 36 -1.35 -17.96 -12.40
CA THR A 36 -1.66 -18.61 -11.13
C THR A 36 -1.93 -17.60 -10.03
N PHE A 37 -2.62 -18.05 -8.98
CA PHE A 37 -2.84 -17.24 -7.79
C PHE A 37 -1.52 -16.99 -7.04
N GLU A 38 -0.61 -17.95 -7.05
CA GLU A 38 0.70 -17.88 -6.41
C GLU A 38 1.57 -16.78 -7.04
N GLU A 39 1.56 -16.65 -8.36
CA GLU A 39 2.23 -15.56 -9.08
C GLU A 39 1.67 -14.21 -8.64
N LEU A 40 0.35 -14.05 -8.63
CA LEU A 40 -0.31 -12.82 -8.19
C LEU A 40 0.03 -12.49 -6.73
N LYS A 41 -0.04 -13.49 -5.84
CA LYS A 41 0.23 -13.33 -4.42
C LYS A 41 1.66 -12.86 -4.19
N LYS A 42 2.64 -13.53 -4.82
CA LYS A 42 4.05 -13.16 -4.72
C LYS A 42 4.29 -11.72 -5.15
N ASP A 43 3.69 -11.34 -6.27
CA ASP A 43 3.86 -10.01 -6.84
C ASP A 43 3.24 -8.90 -5.97
N ILE A 44 2.12 -9.20 -5.31
CA ILE A 44 1.51 -8.33 -4.29
C ILE A 44 2.43 -8.20 -3.06
N GLU A 45 2.99 -9.30 -2.56
CA GLU A 45 3.90 -9.30 -1.42
C GLU A 45 5.18 -8.48 -1.70
N GLU A 46 5.76 -8.66 -2.88
CA GLU A 46 6.91 -7.88 -3.36
C GLU A 46 6.56 -6.39 -3.47
N TYR A 47 5.40 -6.05 -4.03
CA TYR A 47 4.97 -4.66 -4.14
C TYR A 47 4.73 -4.02 -2.77
N ILE A 48 4.17 -4.75 -1.80
CA ILE A 48 4.00 -4.27 -0.42
C ILE A 48 5.36 -3.99 0.23
N HIS A 49 6.35 -4.87 0.02
CA HIS A 49 7.71 -4.66 0.51
C HIS A 49 8.31 -3.38 -0.07
N PHE A 50 8.29 -3.26 -1.39
CA PHE A 50 8.75 -2.08 -2.13
C PHE A 50 8.08 -0.80 -1.61
N TYR A 51 6.75 -0.80 -1.51
CA TYR A 51 5.99 0.38 -1.08
C TYR A 51 6.40 0.87 0.32
N ASN A 52 6.70 -0.06 1.24
CA ASN A 52 7.03 0.28 2.62
C ASN A 52 8.50 0.64 2.83
N HIS A 53 9.42 -0.07 2.17
CA HIS A 53 10.84 -0.01 2.50
C HIS A 53 11.67 0.77 1.47
N GLU A 54 11.20 0.85 0.23
CA GLU A 54 12.00 1.34 -0.90
C GLU A 54 11.38 2.56 -1.59
N ARG A 55 10.04 2.68 -1.58
CA ARG A 55 9.33 3.77 -2.26
C ARG A 55 9.60 5.10 -1.57
N LEU A 56 10.39 5.94 -2.23
CA LEU A 56 10.67 7.31 -1.78
C LEU A 56 9.42 8.18 -1.97
N GLN A 57 9.05 8.90 -0.91
CA GLN A 57 7.91 9.81 -0.95
C GLN A 57 8.36 11.26 -0.77
N LYS A 58 8.03 12.13 -1.74
CA LYS A 58 8.37 13.55 -1.68
C LYS A 58 7.84 14.23 -0.41
N ARG A 59 6.65 13.81 0.07
CA ARG A 59 6.05 14.30 1.32
C ARG A 59 6.81 13.88 2.57
N LEU A 60 7.61 12.82 2.49
CA LEU A 60 8.42 12.30 3.60
C LEU A 60 9.90 12.69 3.44
N ASN A 61 10.18 13.84 2.82
CA ASN A 61 11.56 14.28 2.52
C ASN A 61 12.38 13.26 1.72
N SER A 62 11.72 12.60 0.75
CA SER A 62 12.33 11.56 -0.09
C SER A 62 12.84 10.35 0.71
N LEU A 63 12.17 10.03 1.83
CA LEU A 63 12.39 8.81 2.60
C LEU A 63 11.32 7.77 2.25
N SER A 64 11.64 6.50 2.48
CA SER A 64 10.64 5.44 2.50
C SER A 64 9.75 5.53 3.75
N SER A 65 8.59 4.88 3.71
CA SER A 65 7.66 4.87 4.85
C SER A 65 8.31 4.27 6.10
N PHE A 66 9.14 3.24 5.92
CA PHE A 66 9.90 2.64 7.01
C PHE A 66 10.95 3.60 7.58
N GLU A 67 11.80 4.19 6.73
CA GLU A 67 12.84 5.13 7.16
C GLU A 67 12.26 6.35 7.89
N TYR A 68 11.14 6.89 7.39
CA TYR A 68 10.44 8.00 8.05
C TYR A 68 9.97 7.62 9.45
N ARG A 69 9.39 6.42 9.62
CA ARG A 69 8.96 5.91 10.93
C ARG A 69 10.14 5.68 11.88
N THR A 70 11.25 5.15 11.39
CA THR A 70 12.46 4.93 12.21
C THR A 70 13.09 6.24 12.67
N LYS A 71 13.03 7.32 11.86
CA LYS A 71 13.55 8.65 12.26
C LYS A 71 12.62 9.44 13.17
N ALA A 72 11.32 9.12 13.15
CA ALA A 72 10.32 9.78 13.98
C ALA A 72 10.13 9.13 15.36
N ALA A 73 10.76 7.97 15.60
CA ALA A 73 10.81 7.27 16.88
C ALA A 73 11.96 7.80 17.75
#